data_AF-A0A936C2S6-F1
#
_entry.id   AF-A0A936C2S6-F1
#
_cell.length_a   1.000
_cell.length_b   1.000
_cell.length_c   1.000
_cell.angle_alpha   90.00
_cell.angle_beta   90.00
_cell.angle_gamma   90.00
#
_symmetry.space_group_name_H-M   'P 1'
#
loop_
_entity.id
_entity.type
_entity.pdbx_description
1 polymer ?
#
loop_
_entity_poly.entity_id
_entity_poly.type
_entity_poly.pdbx_seq_one_letter_code
_entity_poly.pdbx_strand_id
1 'polypeptide(L)'
;MSEEGQPPPPAPIGPRDARIGKHIRRLSEASEDPAKFAEALRAFRDDVTLSAPQRDAIFKTLAQDAALGYFVLVTGKPLDLKTLLGPPEDE
;
A
#
# COMPACT_ATOMS: atom_id res chain seq x y z
N MET A 1 -37.01 -23.88 -3.11
CA MET A 1 -36.02 -24.28 -2.10
C MET A 1 -34.76 -23.46 -2.39
N SER A 2 -34.26 -22.85 -1.32
CA SER A 2 -33.28 -21.76 -1.21
C SER A 2 -32.23 -21.64 -2.30
N GLU A 3 -32.14 -20.43 -2.89
CA GLU A 3 -30.89 -19.94 -3.47
C GLU A 3 -29.88 -19.84 -2.31
N GLU A 4 -28.87 -20.72 -2.31
CA GLU A 4 -27.69 -20.58 -1.46
C GLU A 4 -27.03 -19.24 -1.82
N GLY A 5 -27.24 -18.24 -0.98
CA GLY A 5 -26.64 -16.93 -1.13
C GLY A 5 -25.12 -17.07 -1.19
N GLN A 6 -24.55 -16.78 -2.35
CA GLN A 6 -23.12 -16.62 -2.56
C GLN A 6 -22.55 -15.79 -1.39
N PRO A 7 -21.51 -16.24 -0.68
CA PRO A 7 -20.91 -15.44 0.37
C PRO A 7 -20.46 -14.10 -0.24
N PRO A 8 -20.62 -12.97 0.49
CA PRO A 8 -20.24 -11.67 -0.02
C PRO A 8 -18.76 -11.72 -0.46
N PRO A 9 -18.41 -11.06 -1.57
CA PRO A 9 -17.01 -11.02 -2.02
C PRO A 9 -16.13 -10.49 -0.88
N PRO A 10 -14.92 -11.04 -0.72
CA PRO A 10 -14.02 -10.56 0.32
C PRO A 10 -13.81 -9.06 0.17
N ALA A 11 -13.86 -8.32 1.28
CA ALA A 11 -13.65 -6.89 1.28
C ALA A 11 -12.33 -6.56 0.56
N PRO A 12 -12.29 -5.50 -0.27
CA PRO A 12 -11.11 -5.19 -1.06
C PRO A 12 -9.90 -4.95 -0.15
N ILE A 13 -8.87 -5.77 -0.32
CA ILE A 13 -7.59 -5.65 0.39
C ILE A 13 -6.75 -4.61 -0.32
N GLY A 14 -6.45 -3.51 0.36
CA GLY A 14 -5.69 -2.41 -0.22
C GLY A 14 -5.44 -1.28 0.78
N PRO A 15 -4.91 -0.13 0.35
CA PRO A 15 -4.54 0.99 1.23
C PRO A 15 -5.73 1.60 2.01
N ARG A 16 -6.97 1.25 1.63
CA ARG A 16 -8.19 1.63 2.36
C ARG A 16 -8.53 0.70 3.54
N ASP A 17 -7.85 -0.44 3.67
CA ASP A 17 -7.91 -1.29 4.87
C ASP A 17 -7.19 -0.57 6.02
N ALA A 18 -7.91 -0.35 7.13
CA ALA A 18 -7.41 0.39 8.28
C ALA A 18 -6.13 -0.21 8.89
N ARG A 19 -5.95 -1.53 8.82
CA ARG A 19 -4.75 -2.22 9.34
C ARG A 19 -3.55 -1.97 8.43
N ILE A 20 -3.75 -2.05 7.12
CA ILE A 20 -2.76 -1.71 6.11
C ILE A 20 -2.32 -0.25 6.29
N GLY A 21 -3.29 0.66 6.40
CA GLY A 21 -3.04 2.08 6.62
C GLY A 21 -2.26 2.38 7.90
N LYS A 22 -2.52 1.65 9.00
CA LYS A 22 -1.76 1.80 10.26
C LYS A 22 -0.28 1.45 10.09
N HIS A 23 0.03 0.34 9.41
CA HIS A 23 1.41 -0.09 9.17
C HIS A 23 2.14 0.87 8.24
N ILE A 24 1.48 1.31 7.15
CA ILE A 24 2.03 2.31 6.23
C ILE A 24 2.33 3.63 6.96
N ARG A 25 1.41 4.13 7.78
CA ARG A 25 1.62 5.36 8.56
C ARG A 25 2.82 5.23 9.49
N ARG A 26 2.95 4.11 10.22
CA ARG A 26 4.11 3.86 11.10
C ARG A 26 5.43 3.86 10.34
N LEU A 27 5.45 3.25 9.15
CA LEU A 27 6.63 3.23 8.29
C LEU A 27 6.98 4.62 7.76
N SER A 28 5.96 5.41 7.39
CA SER A 28 6.14 6.80 6.93
C SER A 28 6.65 7.71 8.06
N GLU A 29 6.06 7.65 9.25
CA GLU A 29 6.49 8.40 10.44
C GLU A 29 7.93 8.04 10.88
N ALA A 30 8.35 6.81 10.62
CA ALA A 30 9.69 6.33 10.94
C ALA A 30 10.72 6.57 9.82
N SER A 31 10.30 7.08 8.65
CA SER A 31 11.14 7.09 7.44
C SER A 31 12.42 7.94 7.54
N GLU A 32 12.43 8.96 8.40
CA GLU A 32 13.60 9.83 8.61
C GLU A 32 14.66 9.23 9.56
N ASP A 33 14.31 8.18 10.31
CA ASP A 33 15.19 7.51 11.27
C ASP A 33 15.36 6.03 10.88
N PRO A 34 16.53 5.64 10.34
CA PRO A 34 16.77 4.27 9.88
C PRO A 34 16.52 3.19 10.95
N ALA A 35 16.78 3.49 12.22
CA ALA A 35 16.58 2.54 13.31
C ALA A 35 15.08 2.32 13.57
N LYS A 36 14.30 3.41 13.63
CA LYS A 36 12.84 3.33 13.77
C LYS A 36 12.18 2.71 12.55
N PHE A 37 12.68 2.99 11.34
CA PHE A 37 12.18 2.41 10.12
C PHE A 37 12.37 0.89 10.11
N ALA A 38 13.55 0.41 10.50
CA ALA A 38 13.83 -1.01 10.65
C ALA A 38 12.95 -1.68 11.72
N GLU A 39 12.67 -0.99 12.83
CA GLU A 39 11.73 -1.46 13.85
C GLU A 39 10.30 -1.58 13.31
N ALA A 40 9.81 -0.56 12.60
CA ALA A 40 8.49 -0.57 11.97
C ALA A 40 8.35 -1.71 10.94
N LEU A 41 9.39 -1.97 10.15
CA LEU A 41 9.43 -3.11 9.22
C LEU A 41 9.35 -4.46 9.94
N ARG A 42 10.04 -4.62 11.06
CA ARG A 42 9.96 -5.85 11.89
C ARG A 42 8.57 -6.02 12.48
N ALA A 43 7.99 -4.95 13.04
CA ALA A 43 6.65 -4.97 13.61
C ALA A 43 5.58 -5.39 12.57
N PHE A 44 5.75 -4.96 11.32
CA PHE A 44 4.92 -5.40 10.20
C PHE A 44 5.17 -6.88 9.83
N ARG A 45 6.43 -7.29 9.66
CA ARG A 45 6.81 -8.67 9.30
C ARG A 45 6.29 -9.70 10.30
N ASP A 46 6.38 -9.35 11.58
CA ASP A 46 6.09 -10.24 12.71
C ASP A 46 4.60 -10.18 13.13
N ASP A 47 3.78 -9.34 12.48
CA ASP A 47 2.34 -9.28 12.73
C ASP A 47 1.63 -10.52 12.15
N VAL A 48 1.42 -11.51 13.00
CA VAL A 48 0.73 -12.77 12.70
C VAL A 48 -0.75 -12.58 12.35
N THR A 49 -1.32 -11.39 12.60
CA THR A 49 -2.73 -11.11 12.31
C THR A 49 -2.96 -10.63 10.88
N LEU A 50 -1.89 -10.30 10.15
CA LEU A 50 -1.95 -9.96 8.74
C LEU A 50 -1.96 -11.22 7.89
N SER A 51 -2.96 -11.32 7.02
CA SER A 51 -2.98 -12.32 5.97
C SER A 51 -1.88 -12.05 4.92
N ALA A 52 -1.47 -13.08 4.17
CA ALA A 52 -0.48 -12.91 3.12
C ALA A 52 -0.86 -11.84 2.07
N PRO A 53 -2.13 -11.74 1.60
CA PRO A 53 -2.55 -10.65 0.72
C PRO A 53 -2.43 -9.26 1.34
N GLN A 54 -2.70 -9.10 2.64
CA GLN A 54 -2.54 -7.81 3.32
C GLN A 54 -1.07 -7.40 3.41
N ARG A 55 -0.16 -8.36 3.64
CA ARG A 55 1.28 -8.10 3.63
C ARG A 55 1.78 -7.68 2.25
N ASP A 56 1.34 -8.40 1.22
CA ASP A 56 1.66 -8.08 -0.17
C ASP A 56 1.16 -6.67 -0.55
N ALA A 57 -0.06 -6.30 -0.14
CA ALA A 57 -0.59 -4.97 -0.36
C ALA A 57 0.26 -3.87 0.30
N ILE A 58 0.72 -4.08 1.54
CA ILE A 58 1.63 -3.14 2.22
C ILE A 58 2.94 -2.99 1.44
N PHE A 59 3.58 -4.10 1.04
CA PHE A 59 4.82 -4.05 0.26
C PHE A 59 4.64 -3.34 -1.09
N LYS A 60 3.53 -3.60 -1.79
CA LYS A 60 3.21 -2.92 -3.05
C LYS A 60 3.06 -1.42 -2.86
N THR A 61 2.39 -0.97 -1.80
CA THR A 61 2.27 0.46 -1.51
C THR A 61 3.62 1.09 -1.21
N LEU A 62 4.47 0.43 -0.41
CA LEU A 62 5.83 0.93 -0.15
C LEU A 62 6.68 1.01 -1.42
N ALA A 63 6.57 0.02 -2.31
CA ALA A 63 7.28 0.02 -3.59
C ALA A 63 6.81 1.17 -4.50
N GLN A 64 5.51 1.45 -4.51
CA GLN A 64 4.93 2.59 -5.25
C GLN A 64 5.46 3.92 -4.71
N ASP A 65 5.45 4.14 -3.39
CA ASP A 65 5.98 5.35 -2.76
C ASP A 65 7.48 5.53 -3.04
N ALA A 66 8.26 4.44 -2.93
CA ALA A 66 9.68 4.45 -3.25
C ALA A 66 9.94 4.80 -4.72
N ALA A 67 9.13 4.25 -5.64
CA ALA A 67 9.23 4.56 -7.07
C ALA A 67 8.90 6.04 -7.36
N LEU A 68 7.87 6.60 -6.71
CA LEU A 68 7.53 8.03 -6.80
C LEU A 68 8.67 8.90 -6.30
N GLY A 69 9.23 8.58 -5.13
CA GLY A 69 10.37 9.29 -4.57
C GLY A 69 11.61 9.24 -5.46
N TYR A 70 11.92 8.06 -6.00
CA TYR A 70 13.02 7.88 -6.95
C TYR A 70 12.82 8.70 -8.23
N PHE A 71 11.59 8.71 -8.78
CA PHE A 71 11.27 9.52 -9.96
C PHE A 71 11.54 11.00 -9.72
N VAL A 72 11.11 11.53 -8.57
CA VAL A 72 11.36 12.93 -8.18
C VAL A 72 12.87 13.20 -8.06
N LEU A 73 13.62 12.29 -7.44
CA LEU A 73 15.05 12.43 -7.27
C LEU A 73 15.79 12.50 -8.61
N VAL A 74 15.40 11.66 -9.58
CA VAL A 74 16.06 11.58 -10.89
C VAL A 74 15.66 12.73 -11.82
N THR A 75 14.40 13.17 -11.77
CA THR A 75 13.85 14.13 -12.74
C THR A 75 13.75 15.56 -12.21
N GLY A 76 13.84 15.75 -10.89
CA GLY A 76 13.57 17.03 -10.22
C GLY A 76 12.10 17.47 -10.28
N LYS A 77 11.19 16.61 -10.75
CA LYS A 77 9.77 16.92 -10.95
C LYS A 77 8.88 15.87 -10.30
N PRO A 78 7.73 16.26 -9.71
CA PRO A 78 6.72 15.30 -9.25
C PRO A 78 6.19 14.47 -10.43
N LEU A 79 5.85 13.21 -10.17
CA LEU A 79 5.17 12.38 -11.17
C LEU A 79 3.75 12.91 -11.39
N ASP A 80 3.45 13.34 -12.61
CA ASP A 80 2.10 13.70 -13.01
C ASP A 80 1.35 12.45 -13.48
N LEU A 81 0.59 11.85 -12.57
CA LEU A 81 -0.21 10.66 -12.85
C LEU A 81 -1.28 10.91 -13.92
N LYS A 82 -1.78 12.14 -14.10
CA LYS A 82 -2.78 12.44 -15.13
C LYS A 82 -2.18 12.37 -16.51
N THR A 83 -0.99 12.95 -16.66
CA THR A 83 -0.21 12.86 -17.90
C THR A 83 0.22 11.42 -18.17
N LEU A 84 0.56 10.65 -17.13
CA LEU A 84 1.04 9.27 -17.30
C LEU A 84 -0.07 8.27 -17.67
N LEU A 85 -1.22 8.35 -17.01
CA LEU A 85 -2.31 7.38 -17.17
C LEU A 85 -3.22 7.71 -18.36
N GLY A 86 -3.11 8.91 -18.91
CA GLY A 86 -4.03 9.40 -19.93
C GLY A 86 -5.43 9.65 -19.37
N PRO A 87 -6.37 10.11 -20.21
CA PRO A 87 -7.78 10.14 -19.84
C PRO A 87 -8.26 8.70 -19.55
N PRO A 88 -9.18 8.49 -18.60
CA PRO A 88 -9.84 7.19 -18.45
C PRO A 88 -10.46 6.80 -19.79
N GLU A 89 -10.33 5.54 -20.20
CA GLU A 89 -11.08 5.05 -21.36
C GLU A 89 -12.57 5.22 -21.03
N ASP A 90 -13.28 5.99 -21.85
CA ASP A 90 -14.71 6.23 -21.68
C ASP A 90 -15.46 4.88 -21.76
N GLU A 91 -16.10 4.45 -20.67
CA GLU A 91 -17.08 3.34 -20.63
C GLU A 91 -18.51 3.86 -20.85
#